data_AF-A0A183FTC1-F1
#
_entry.id   AF-A0A183FTC1-F1
#
_cell.length_a   1.000
_cell.length_b   1.000
_cell.length_c   1.000
_cell.angle_alpha   90.00
_cell.angle_beta   90.00
_cell.angle_gamma   90.00
#
_symmetry.space_group_name_H-M   'P 1'
#
loop_
_entity.id
_entity.type
_entity.pdbx_description
1 polymer ?
#
loop_
_entity_poly.entity_id
_entity_poly.type
_entity_poly.pdbx_seq_one_letter_code
_entity_poly.pdbx_strand_id
1 'polypeptide(L)'
;MRRWDEKHAEMFVDGPKPKRRVMSKSEHLRTFYEHLVWRKSVVEIDDFASARHLVATECSNWPQMQFQLACMYAMTDLIEDDFRFDKYRRITFKKQLSDHPVYDFWLTLMESNWDIFFDTETRLPNQKLMQCFQFAIRHGYCQLVQYIWDKIGDNTKEYIGLLQWRSLCFRARDRETMRFLCTGLCQMNAVGVARISWTAFFDTFYNSINNEESDIVVENKFRKRLEFLIENCCPELRKRLLKMENFRIVSDAFRYNQHETFAFLLEHLEGDQLRNAREVLDRIQGHREDVDSNRLRYALLRRQQTID
;
A
#
# COMPACT_ATOMS: atom_id res chain seq x y z
N MET A 1 -2.81 -10.60 -0.83
CA MET A 1 -3.39 -9.79 0.25
C MET A 1 -2.83 -10.28 1.57
N ARG A 2 -2.38 -9.39 2.47
CA ARG A 2 -1.90 -9.77 3.80
C ARG A 2 -3.08 -10.27 4.64
N ARG A 3 -2.90 -11.30 5.48
CA ARG A 3 -3.98 -11.74 6.36
C ARG A 3 -4.27 -10.68 7.43
N TRP A 4 -5.51 -10.65 7.91
CA TRP A 4 -5.93 -9.68 8.93
C TRP A 4 -5.09 -9.80 10.21
N ASP A 5 -4.91 -11.03 10.71
CA ASP A 5 -4.09 -11.31 11.89
C ASP A 5 -2.63 -10.90 11.68
N GLU A 6 -2.06 -11.19 10.51
CA GLU A 6 -0.70 -10.78 10.15
C GLU A 6 -0.54 -9.25 10.16
N LYS A 7 -1.53 -8.49 9.67
CA LYS A 7 -1.49 -7.00 9.67
C LYS A 7 -1.54 -6.46 11.10
N HIS A 8 -2.46 -6.98 11.91
CA HIS A 8 -2.73 -6.49 13.25
C HIS A 8 -1.74 -7.05 14.29
N ALA A 9 -0.93 -8.06 13.95
CA ALA A 9 0.16 -8.53 14.81
C ALA A 9 1.14 -7.39 15.15
N GLU A 10 1.32 -6.45 14.22
CA GLU A 10 2.18 -5.27 14.37
C GLU A 10 1.69 -4.31 15.46
N MET A 11 0.43 -4.45 15.91
CA MET A 11 -0.11 -3.66 17.02
C MET A 11 0.54 -4.00 18.35
N PHE A 12 1.14 -5.18 18.48
CA PHE A 12 1.72 -5.65 19.70
C PHE A 12 3.22 -5.39 19.71
N VAL A 13 3.70 -4.77 20.79
CA VAL A 13 5.14 -4.70 21.06
C VAL A 13 5.59 -6.11 21.47
N ASP A 14 6.57 -6.67 20.76
CA ASP A 14 7.18 -7.94 21.11
C ASP A 14 7.90 -7.82 22.45
N GLY A 15 7.25 -8.29 23.51
CA GLY A 15 7.88 -8.46 24.81
C GLY A 15 8.86 -9.63 24.81
N PRO A 16 9.72 -9.77 25.83
CA PRO A 16 10.58 -10.94 25.97
C PRO A 16 9.73 -12.22 25.93
N LYS A 17 10.07 -13.13 25.02
CA LYS A 17 9.32 -14.38 24.80
C LYS A 17 9.08 -15.09 26.13
N PRO A 18 7.83 -15.33 26.55
CA PRO A 18 7.56 -16.00 27.81
C PRO A 18 8.10 -17.45 27.75
N LYS A 19 8.70 -17.91 28.85
CA LYS A 19 9.22 -19.29 29.00
C LYS A 19 8.14 -20.37 28.98
N ARG A 20 6.85 -20.02 28.92
CA ARG A 20 5.70 -20.93 28.83
C ARG A 20 4.96 -20.71 27.51
N ARG A 21 4.38 -21.79 26.96
CA ARG A 21 3.43 -21.78 25.84
C ARG A 21 2.14 -21.03 26.22
N VAL A 22 2.23 -19.74 26.43
CA VAL A 22 1.09 -18.84 26.43
C VAL A 22 0.88 -18.45 24.96
N MET A 23 -0.35 -18.56 24.45
CA MET A 23 -0.68 -18.10 23.10
C MET A 23 -0.10 -16.70 22.90
N SER A 24 0.56 -16.46 21.77
CA SER A 24 1.09 -15.13 21.49
C SER A 24 -0.08 -14.14 21.43
N LYS A 25 0.13 -12.88 21.83
CA LYS A 25 -0.93 -11.84 21.75
C LYS A 25 -1.49 -11.72 20.31
N SER A 26 -0.66 -12.02 19.31
CA SER A 26 -1.06 -12.10 17.91
C SER A 26 -1.88 -13.34 17.54
N GLU A 27 -1.74 -14.47 18.22
CA GLU A 27 -2.61 -15.65 18.01
C GLU A 27 -4.05 -15.40 18.46
N HIS A 28 -4.27 -14.53 19.45
CA HIS A 28 -5.61 -14.14 19.87
C HIS A 28 -6.36 -13.39 18.77
N LEU A 29 -5.68 -12.72 17.84
CA LEU A 29 -6.34 -12.07 16.68
C LEU A 29 -7.16 -13.07 15.86
N ARG A 30 -6.84 -14.36 15.93
CA ARG A 30 -7.58 -15.40 15.21
C ARG A 30 -8.98 -15.65 15.76
N THR A 31 -9.28 -15.26 16.99
CA THR A 31 -10.64 -15.40 17.54
C THR A 31 -11.61 -14.40 16.93
N PHE A 32 -11.12 -13.35 16.27
CA PHE A 32 -11.96 -12.31 15.68
C PHE A 32 -12.44 -12.61 14.26
N TYR A 33 -11.99 -13.70 13.61
CA TYR A 33 -12.30 -13.98 12.21
C TYR A 33 -13.80 -14.02 11.90
N GLU A 34 -14.60 -14.55 12.82
CA GLU A 34 -16.07 -14.65 12.67
C GLU A 34 -16.77 -13.30 12.77
N HIS A 35 -16.09 -12.29 13.31
CA HIS A 35 -16.59 -10.94 13.54
C HIS A 35 -16.04 -9.93 12.52
N LEU A 36 -15.23 -10.38 11.56
CA LEU A 36 -14.67 -9.48 10.54
C LEU A 36 -15.75 -9.06 9.54
N VAL A 37 -15.79 -7.76 9.26
CA VAL A 37 -16.73 -7.17 8.32
C VAL A 37 -16.13 -7.23 6.92
N TRP A 38 -16.87 -7.86 6.00
CA TRP A 38 -16.47 -7.97 4.59
C TRP A 38 -17.02 -6.81 3.76
N ARG A 39 -16.26 -6.35 2.77
CA ARG A 39 -16.73 -5.37 1.79
C ARG A 39 -17.81 -6.01 0.91
N LYS A 40 -18.90 -5.30 0.65
CA LYS A 40 -20.09 -5.83 -0.06
C LYS A 40 -19.81 -6.28 -1.50
N SER A 41 -18.81 -5.71 -2.15
CA SER A 41 -18.55 -5.89 -3.60
C SER A 41 -17.21 -6.53 -3.93
N VAL A 42 -16.39 -6.87 -2.92
CA VAL A 42 -15.04 -7.42 -3.12
C VAL A 42 -14.78 -8.44 -2.00
N VAL A 43 -14.09 -9.54 -2.31
CA VAL A 43 -13.64 -10.54 -1.32
C VAL A 43 -12.46 -9.98 -0.51
N GLU A 44 -12.74 -8.93 0.24
CA GLU A 44 -11.79 -8.17 1.05
C GLU A 44 -12.43 -7.78 2.38
N ILE A 45 -11.64 -7.86 3.44
CA ILE A 45 -12.05 -7.41 4.78
C ILE A 45 -12.01 -5.87 4.79
N ASP A 46 -13.08 -5.28 5.31
CA ASP A 46 -13.09 -3.86 5.67
C ASP A 46 -12.43 -3.71 7.04
N ASP A 47 -11.14 -3.40 7.03
CA ASP A 47 -10.32 -3.26 8.23
C ASP A 47 -10.87 -2.23 9.23
N PHE A 48 -11.32 -1.08 8.74
CA PHE A 48 -11.86 -0.01 9.59
C PHE A 48 -13.21 -0.40 10.18
N ALA A 49 -14.13 -0.90 9.35
CA ALA A 49 -15.44 -1.34 9.83
C ALA A 49 -15.32 -2.54 10.79
N SER A 50 -14.40 -3.47 10.52
CA SER A 50 -14.08 -4.58 11.41
C SER A 50 -13.56 -4.07 12.75
N ALA A 51 -12.57 -3.17 12.74
CA ALA A 51 -12.05 -2.60 13.98
C ALA A 51 -13.14 -1.88 14.79
N ARG A 52 -14.01 -1.10 14.15
CA ARG A 52 -15.13 -0.44 14.85
C ARG A 52 -16.11 -1.44 15.44
N HIS A 53 -16.45 -2.49 14.69
CA HIS A 53 -17.33 -3.56 15.15
C HIS A 53 -16.74 -4.29 16.36
N LEU A 54 -15.48 -4.71 16.27
CA LEU A 54 -14.76 -5.38 17.36
C LEU A 54 -14.66 -4.54 18.63
N VAL A 55 -14.42 -3.22 18.50
CA VAL A 55 -14.41 -2.30 19.64
C VAL A 55 -15.79 -2.25 20.32
N ALA A 56 -16.86 -2.25 19.53
CA ALA A 56 -18.22 -2.12 20.03
C ALA A 56 -18.76 -3.41 20.67
N THR A 57 -18.40 -4.58 20.15
CA THR A 57 -18.96 -5.87 20.58
C THR A 57 -17.98 -6.70 21.40
N GLU A 58 -16.87 -7.10 20.78
CA GLU A 58 -15.97 -8.12 21.33
C GLU A 58 -14.99 -7.58 22.38
N CYS A 59 -14.56 -6.34 22.23
CA CYS A 59 -13.52 -5.74 23.07
C CYS A 59 -14.08 -4.92 24.24
N SER A 60 -15.39 -4.99 24.53
CA SER A 60 -16.07 -4.16 25.54
C SER A 60 -15.38 -4.16 26.92
N ASN A 61 -14.85 -5.32 27.34
CA ASN A 61 -14.15 -5.50 28.61
C ASN A 61 -12.61 -5.43 28.49
N TRP A 62 -12.08 -5.02 27.34
CA TRP A 62 -10.64 -4.93 27.09
C TRP A 62 -10.21 -3.53 26.64
N PRO A 63 -10.06 -2.58 27.58
CA PRO A 63 -9.75 -1.19 27.27
C PRO A 63 -8.47 -1.00 26.45
N GLN A 64 -7.44 -1.82 26.70
CA GLN A 64 -6.19 -1.75 25.96
C GLN A 64 -6.40 -2.08 24.47
N MET A 65 -7.12 -3.16 24.14
CA MET A 65 -7.39 -3.53 22.75
C MET A 65 -8.27 -2.48 22.05
N GLN A 66 -9.25 -1.92 22.75
CA GLN A 66 -10.04 -0.79 22.24
C GLN A 66 -9.14 0.40 21.88
N PHE A 67 -8.25 0.78 22.80
CA PHE A 67 -7.32 1.89 22.58
C PHE A 67 -6.37 1.62 21.41
N GLN A 68 -5.81 0.40 21.33
CA GLN A 68 -4.87 0.02 20.28
C GLN A 68 -5.55 0.05 18.89
N LEU A 69 -6.75 -0.51 18.75
CA LEU A 69 -7.53 -0.45 17.50
C LEU A 69 -7.90 1.00 17.14
N ALA A 70 -8.39 1.77 18.11
CA ALA A 70 -8.74 3.17 17.90
C ALA A 70 -7.53 3.98 17.39
N CYS A 71 -6.36 3.79 18.02
CA CYS A 71 -5.11 4.42 17.60
C CYS A 71 -4.68 4.06 16.17
N MET A 72 -4.73 2.79 15.81
CA MET A 72 -4.31 2.32 14.48
C MET A 72 -5.18 2.84 13.35
N TYR A 73 -6.46 3.06 13.64
CA TYR A 73 -7.47 3.47 12.66
C TYR A 73 -7.90 4.93 12.83
N ALA A 74 -7.19 5.71 13.64
CA ALA A 74 -7.48 7.11 13.92
C ALA A 74 -8.95 7.38 14.29
N MET A 75 -9.53 6.54 15.15
CA MET A 75 -10.88 6.72 15.68
C MET A 75 -10.88 7.79 16.77
N THR A 76 -10.78 9.06 16.37
CA THR A 76 -10.62 10.19 17.30
C THR A 76 -11.78 10.31 18.28
N ASP A 77 -13.00 9.96 17.86
CA ASP A 77 -14.20 9.90 18.70
C ASP A 77 -14.03 8.97 19.91
N LEU A 78 -13.24 7.89 19.76
CA LEU A 78 -12.93 6.99 20.86
C LEU A 78 -11.70 7.42 21.65
N ILE A 79 -10.65 7.91 20.98
CA ILE A 79 -9.38 8.27 21.63
C ILE A 79 -9.57 9.46 22.58
N GLU A 80 -10.40 10.42 22.19
CA GLU A 80 -10.70 11.64 22.96
C GLU A 80 -11.75 11.43 24.05
N ASP A 81 -12.39 10.26 24.10
CA ASP A 81 -13.40 9.93 25.12
C ASP A 81 -12.74 9.76 26.49
N ASP A 82 -12.81 10.80 27.33
CA ASP A 82 -12.27 10.82 28.68
C ASP A 82 -12.97 9.84 29.64
N PHE A 83 -14.20 9.41 29.34
CA PHE A 83 -14.88 8.38 30.12
C PHE A 83 -14.31 6.99 29.82
N ARG A 84 -13.98 6.72 28.55
CA ARG A 84 -13.33 5.46 28.14
C ARG A 84 -11.86 5.42 28.49
N PHE A 85 -11.13 6.51 28.25
CA PHE A 85 -9.69 6.60 28.43
C PHE A 85 -9.34 7.77 29.33
N ASP A 86 -9.71 7.64 30.61
CA ASP A 86 -9.36 8.62 31.64
C ASP A 86 -7.83 8.84 31.77
N LYS A 87 -7.46 9.88 32.52
CA LYS A 87 -6.06 10.25 32.78
C LYS A 87 -5.21 9.09 33.34
N TYR A 88 -5.76 8.28 34.25
CA TYR A 88 -5.03 7.17 34.88
C TYR A 88 -4.79 6.01 33.91
N ARG A 89 -5.79 5.72 33.05
CA ARG A 89 -5.66 4.75 31.96
C ARG A 89 -4.61 5.20 30.96
N ARG A 90 -4.62 6.48 30.55
CA ARG A 90 -3.59 7.03 29.64
C ARG A 90 -2.19 6.94 30.24
N ILE A 91 -2.01 7.24 31.52
CA ILE A 91 -0.71 7.05 32.22
C ILE A 91 -0.28 5.58 32.20
N THR A 92 -1.22 4.65 32.43
CA THR A 92 -0.95 3.21 32.39
C THR A 92 -0.55 2.76 30.98
N PHE A 93 -1.30 3.17 29.97
CA PHE A 93 -0.98 2.88 28.57
C PHE A 93 0.35 3.47 28.16
N LYS A 94 0.68 4.69 28.60
CA LYS A 94 2.00 5.28 28.34
C LYS A 94 3.13 4.40 28.86
N LYS A 95 3.00 3.81 30.05
CA LYS A 95 4.01 2.89 30.58
C LYS A 95 4.11 1.55 29.83
N GLN A 96 3.01 1.10 29.22
CA GLN A 96 2.91 -0.24 28.62
C GLN A 96 3.09 -0.26 27.10
N LEU A 97 2.80 0.86 26.44
CA LEU A 97 2.60 0.93 24.99
C LEU A 97 3.48 1.99 24.31
N SER A 98 4.16 2.88 25.05
CA SER A 98 4.97 3.97 24.47
C SER A 98 6.14 3.51 23.59
N ASP A 99 6.54 2.25 23.67
CA ASP A 99 7.58 1.72 22.78
C ASP A 99 7.09 1.56 21.34
N HIS A 100 5.77 1.57 21.13
CA HIS A 100 5.17 1.52 19.80
C HIS A 100 4.94 2.93 19.24
N PRO A 101 5.39 3.23 18.00
CA PRO A 101 5.36 4.59 17.45
C PRO A 101 3.96 5.20 17.36
N VAL A 102 2.94 4.39 17.08
CA VAL A 102 1.54 4.86 16.98
C VAL A 102 0.98 5.26 18.35
N TYR A 103 1.23 4.47 19.40
CA TYR A 103 0.68 4.76 20.73
C TYR A 103 1.44 5.90 21.39
N ASP A 104 2.75 5.96 21.19
CA ASP A 104 3.57 7.08 21.65
C ASP A 104 3.13 8.41 21.01
N PHE A 105 2.81 8.38 19.71
CA PHE A 105 2.23 9.52 19.01
C PHE A 105 0.91 9.97 19.65
N TRP A 106 -0.09 9.09 19.76
CA TRP A 106 -1.41 9.48 20.29
C TRP A 106 -1.34 9.95 21.74
N LEU A 107 -0.64 9.21 22.60
CA LEU A 107 -0.53 9.56 24.02
C LEU A 107 0.22 10.87 24.22
N THR A 108 1.22 11.18 23.38
CA THR A 108 1.91 12.48 23.43
C THR A 108 1.02 13.59 22.87
N LEU A 109 0.32 13.35 21.77
CA LEU A 109 -0.59 14.31 21.15
C LEU A 109 -1.70 14.73 22.12
N MET A 110 -2.29 13.77 22.85
CA MET A 110 -3.32 14.05 23.86
C MET A 110 -2.84 14.91 25.04
N GLU A 111 -1.53 15.00 25.27
CA GLU A 111 -0.92 15.84 26.30
C GLU A 111 -0.39 17.18 25.73
N SER A 112 -0.43 17.36 24.41
CA SER A 112 0.23 18.46 23.70
C SER A 112 -0.78 19.43 23.08
N ASN A 113 -0.30 20.59 22.64
CA ASN A 113 -1.07 21.47 21.76
C ASN A 113 -1.02 20.93 20.32
N TRP A 114 -2.18 20.65 19.73
CA TRP A 114 -2.30 19.97 18.44
C TRP A 114 -1.78 20.82 17.28
N ASP A 115 -2.08 22.12 17.27
CA ASP A 115 -1.66 23.03 16.20
C ASP A 115 -0.13 23.08 16.12
N ILE A 116 0.54 23.17 17.28
CA ILE A 116 2.00 23.16 17.35
C ILE A 116 2.56 21.78 16.98
N PHE A 117 1.87 20.70 17.34
CA PHE A 117 2.35 19.33 17.09
C PHE A 117 2.36 18.99 15.60
N PHE A 118 1.38 19.48 14.84
CA PHE A 118 1.24 19.25 13.40
C PHE A 118 1.86 20.34 12.52
N ASP A 119 2.32 21.46 13.09
CA ASP A 119 3.03 22.50 12.35
C ASP A 119 4.40 22.00 11.86
N THR A 120 4.42 21.50 10.64
CA THR A 120 5.63 21.04 9.94
C THR A 120 6.17 22.04 8.93
N GLU A 121 5.52 23.20 8.78
CA GLU A 121 5.91 24.21 7.79
C GLU A 121 6.82 25.27 8.41
N THR A 122 6.47 25.73 9.62
CA THR A 122 7.25 26.76 10.31
C THR A 122 8.24 26.17 11.30
N ARG A 123 8.08 24.88 11.66
CA ARG A 123 8.89 24.18 12.66
C ARG A 123 9.45 22.88 12.11
N LEU A 124 10.49 22.38 12.79
CA LEU A 124 11.00 21.05 12.55
C LEU A 124 9.91 20.01 12.87
N PRO A 125 9.62 19.06 11.96
CA PRO A 125 8.59 18.06 12.18
C PRO A 125 8.83 17.24 13.45
N ASN A 126 7.78 17.05 14.24
CA ASN A 126 7.86 16.26 15.46
C ASN A 126 8.27 14.81 15.15
N GLN A 127 9.30 14.29 15.84
CA GLN A 127 9.80 12.93 15.57
C GLN A 127 8.73 11.84 15.74
N LYS A 128 7.85 11.96 16.74
CA LYS A 128 6.78 10.97 17.00
C LYS A 128 5.73 10.98 15.91
N LEU A 129 5.36 12.16 15.41
CA LEU A 129 4.51 12.33 14.23
C LEU A 129 5.12 11.60 13.03
N MET A 130 6.40 11.85 12.76
CA MET A 130 7.10 11.28 11.61
C MET A 130 7.21 9.75 11.70
N GLN A 131 7.53 9.21 12.87
CA GLN A 131 7.61 7.77 13.11
C GLN A 131 6.24 7.09 12.96
N CYS A 132 5.19 7.69 13.54
CA CYS A 132 3.81 7.20 13.40
C CYS A 132 3.36 7.21 11.94
N PHE A 133 3.63 8.28 11.21
CA PHE A 133 3.26 8.40 9.80
C PHE A 133 3.98 7.36 8.94
N GLN A 134 5.30 7.19 9.11
CA GLN A 134 6.06 6.15 8.41
C GLN A 134 5.53 4.75 8.72
N PHE A 135 5.18 4.48 9.98
CA PHE A 135 4.59 3.21 10.40
C PHE A 135 3.23 2.99 9.71
N ALA A 136 2.32 3.96 9.78
CA ALA A 136 0.99 3.87 9.21
C ALA A 136 1.06 3.55 7.71
N ILE A 137 1.93 4.24 6.97
CA ILE A 137 2.16 3.99 5.55
C ILE A 137 2.68 2.56 5.32
N ARG A 138 3.75 2.17 6.03
CA ARG A 138 4.43 0.88 5.82
C ARG A 138 3.53 -0.32 6.10
N HIS A 139 2.65 -0.20 7.08
CA HIS A 139 1.80 -1.30 7.54
C HIS A 139 0.38 -1.24 6.97
N GLY A 140 0.02 -0.19 6.24
CA GLY A 140 -1.24 -0.09 5.50
C GLY A 140 -2.42 0.43 6.32
N TYR A 141 -2.19 1.27 7.33
CA TYR A 141 -3.26 1.85 8.14
C TYR A 141 -3.78 3.14 7.48
N CYS A 142 -4.57 2.97 6.41
CA CYS A 142 -4.97 4.07 5.52
C CYS A 142 -5.70 5.22 6.24
N GLN A 143 -6.56 4.93 7.21
CA GLN A 143 -7.29 5.97 7.97
C GLN A 143 -6.32 6.83 8.78
N LEU A 144 -5.30 6.23 9.40
CA LEU A 144 -4.26 6.95 10.12
C LEU A 144 -3.34 7.73 9.16
N VAL A 145 -3.06 7.17 7.98
CA VAL A 145 -2.32 7.88 6.92
C VAL A 145 -3.09 9.13 6.49
N GLN A 146 -4.39 9.02 6.19
CA GLN A 146 -5.26 10.14 5.81
C GLN A 146 -5.34 11.19 6.92
N TYR A 147 -5.59 10.75 8.15
CA TYR A 147 -5.67 11.63 9.32
C TYR A 147 -4.41 12.50 9.49
N ILE A 148 -3.22 11.90 9.37
CA ILE A 148 -1.96 12.63 9.47
C ILE A 148 -1.74 13.49 8.21
N TRP A 149 -1.97 12.92 7.02
CA TRP A 149 -1.77 13.58 5.74
C TRP A 149 -2.50 14.92 5.68
N ASP A 150 -3.75 14.98 6.13
CA ASP A 150 -4.57 16.18 6.06
C ASP A 150 -4.16 17.29 7.05
N LYS A 151 -3.23 17.00 7.97
CA LYS A 151 -2.79 17.91 9.04
C LYS A 151 -1.36 18.43 8.87
N ILE A 152 -0.57 17.83 8.00
CA ILE A 152 0.84 18.21 7.80
C ILE A 152 1.02 19.04 6.52
N GLY A 153 2.12 19.79 6.47
CA GLY A 153 2.49 20.61 5.32
C GLY A 153 3.00 19.80 4.13
N ASP A 154 2.90 20.37 2.94
CA ASP A 154 3.18 19.69 1.67
C ASP A 154 4.63 19.18 1.56
N ASN A 155 5.61 19.96 2.02
CA ASN A 155 7.01 19.53 2.02
C ASN A 155 7.20 18.22 2.81
N THR A 156 6.50 18.06 3.94
CA THR A 156 6.58 16.86 4.78
C THR A 156 5.82 15.69 4.16
N LYS A 157 4.65 15.95 3.54
CA LYS A 157 3.89 14.95 2.77
C LYS A 157 4.75 14.35 1.66
N GLU A 158 5.38 15.20 0.85
CA GLU A 158 6.23 14.76 -0.26
C GLU A 158 7.45 13.99 0.26
N TYR A 159 8.18 14.55 1.23
CA TYR A 159 9.41 13.94 1.74
C TYR A 159 9.18 12.54 2.33
N ILE A 160 8.24 12.40 3.27
CA ILE A 160 7.97 11.09 3.90
C ILE A 160 7.21 10.18 2.96
N GLY A 161 6.26 10.72 2.21
CA GLY A 161 5.47 9.96 1.25
C GLY A 161 6.36 9.33 0.18
N LEU A 162 7.30 10.06 -0.43
CA LEU A 162 8.25 9.49 -1.41
C LEU A 162 9.19 8.45 -0.77
N LEU A 163 9.68 8.70 0.44
CA LEU A 163 10.54 7.77 1.15
C LEU A 163 9.83 6.42 1.39
N GLN A 164 8.59 6.45 1.85
CA GLN A 164 7.82 5.22 2.11
C GLN A 164 7.19 4.64 0.83
N TRP A 165 6.90 5.45 -0.18
CA TRP A 165 6.36 5.01 -1.48
C TRP A 165 7.26 3.96 -2.12
N ARG A 166 8.58 4.19 -2.11
CA ARG A 166 9.55 3.18 -2.56
C ARG A 166 9.33 1.84 -1.86
N SER A 167 9.22 1.85 -0.53
CA SER A 167 9.00 0.62 0.25
C SER A 167 7.66 -0.04 -0.08
N LEU A 168 6.62 0.74 -0.31
CA LEU A 168 5.31 0.24 -0.71
C LEU A 168 5.34 -0.43 -2.08
N CYS A 169 6.00 0.15 -3.09
CA CYS A 169 6.18 -0.50 -4.38
C CYS A 169 6.93 -1.85 -4.25
N PHE A 170 7.86 -1.94 -3.29
CA PHE A 170 8.58 -3.18 -3.03
C PHE A 170 7.77 -4.25 -2.28
N ARG A 171 6.80 -3.84 -1.46
CA ARG A 171 6.07 -4.75 -0.57
C ARG A 171 4.66 -5.06 -1.07
N ALA A 172 4.02 -4.13 -1.79
CA ALA A 172 2.71 -4.22 -2.45
C ALA A 172 1.65 -4.97 -1.61
N ARG A 173 1.31 -4.44 -0.42
CA ARG A 173 0.50 -5.16 0.57
C ARG A 173 -0.90 -4.60 0.81
N ASP A 174 -1.08 -3.29 0.67
CA ASP A 174 -2.30 -2.59 1.08
C ASP A 174 -2.79 -1.69 -0.06
N ARG A 175 -3.94 -2.06 -0.65
CA ARG A 175 -4.49 -1.40 -1.85
C ARG A 175 -4.91 0.04 -1.56
N GLU A 176 -5.59 0.25 -0.44
CA GLU A 176 -6.17 1.54 -0.09
C GLU A 176 -5.08 2.58 0.20
N THR A 177 -4.09 2.19 1.02
CA THR A 177 -2.94 3.04 1.34
C THR A 177 -2.12 3.34 0.10
N MET A 178 -1.92 2.36 -0.79
CA MET A 178 -1.20 2.56 -2.05
C MET A 178 -1.94 3.53 -2.98
N ARG A 179 -3.25 3.37 -3.17
CA ARG A 179 -4.06 4.24 -4.03
C ARG A 179 -4.08 5.67 -3.51
N PHE A 180 -4.27 5.84 -2.20
CA PHE A 180 -4.28 7.16 -1.56
C PHE A 180 -2.94 7.88 -1.76
N LEU A 181 -1.83 7.23 -1.38
CA LEU A 181 -0.50 7.83 -1.50
C LEU A 181 -0.09 8.06 -2.94
N CYS A 182 -0.41 7.13 -3.85
CA CYS A 182 -0.11 7.31 -5.27
C CYS A 182 -0.81 8.56 -5.82
N THR A 183 -2.09 8.75 -5.47
CA THR A 183 -2.87 9.90 -5.95
C THR A 183 -2.30 11.20 -5.39
N GLY A 184 -2.08 11.28 -4.07
CA GLY A 184 -1.52 12.46 -3.43
C GLY A 184 -0.12 12.81 -3.94
N LEU A 185 0.79 11.83 -3.97
CA LEU A 185 2.16 12.07 -4.43
C LEU A 185 2.26 12.42 -5.91
N CYS A 186 1.40 11.86 -6.76
CA CYS A 186 1.40 12.22 -8.19
C CYS A 186 0.87 13.62 -8.43
N GLN A 187 -0.08 14.11 -7.63
CA GLN A 187 -0.52 15.51 -7.69
C GLN A 187 0.61 16.47 -7.34
N MET A 188 1.49 16.09 -6.41
CA MET A 188 2.63 16.89 -5.99
C MET A 188 3.81 16.80 -6.96
N ASN A 189 4.19 15.58 -7.36
CA ASN A 189 5.39 15.32 -8.15
C ASN A 189 5.29 14.02 -8.98
N ALA A 190 4.48 14.04 -10.04
CA ALA A 190 4.30 12.89 -10.93
C ALA A 190 5.61 12.36 -11.54
N VAL A 191 6.57 13.23 -11.85
CA VAL A 191 7.87 12.83 -12.45
C VAL A 191 8.72 12.05 -11.44
N GLY A 192 8.87 12.58 -10.23
CA GLY A 192 9.64 11.96 -9.15
C GLY A 192 9.06 10.60 -8.76
N VAL A 193 7.73 10.53 -8.61
CA VAL A 193 7.01 9.29 -8.32
C VAL A 193 7.22 8.27 -9.44
N ALA A 194 7.11 8.66 -10.71
CA ALA A 194 7.34 7.76 -11.84
C ALA A 194 8.76 7.17 -11.83
N ARG A 195 9.78 8.01 -11.62
CA ARG A 195 11.18 7.55 -11.58
C ARG A 195 11.45 6.58 -10.42
N ILE A 196 10.94 6.86 -9.23
CA ILE A 196 11.10 5.97 -8.06
C ILE A 196 10.34 4.65 -8.28
N SER A 197 9.15 4.73 -8.87
CA SER A 197 8.31 3.58 -9.16
C SER A 197 8.93 2.68 -10.22
N TRP A 198 9.56 3.27 -11.25
CA TRP A 198 10.11 2.54 -12.39
C TRP A 198 11.08 1.45 -11.99
N THR A 199 12.03 1.73 -11.09
CA THR A 199 13.00 0.72 -10.67
C THR A 199 12.33 -0.48 -10.01
N ALA A 200 11.37 -0.26 -9.10
CA ALA A 200 10.65 -1.35 -8.44
C ALA A 200 9.71 -2.10 -9.41
N PHE A 201 9.09 -1.36 -10.32
CA PHE A 201 8.17 -1.88 -11.31
C PHE A 201 8.88 -2.73 -12.36
N PHE A 202 9.96 -2.21 -12.95
CA PHE A 202 10.79 -2.91 -13.93
C PHE A 202 11.48 -4.14 -13.33
N ASP A 203 12.00 -4.05 -12.10
CA ASP A 203 12.56 -5.21 -11.39
C ASP A 203 11.49 -6.31 -11.17
N THR A 204 10.28 -5.93 -10.77
CA THR A 204 9.16 -6.89 -10.62
C THR A 204 8.78 -7.53 -11.96
N PHE A 205 8.74 -6.73 -13.03
CA PHE A 205 8.47 -7.20 -14.38
C PHE A 205 9.56 -8.15 -14.87
N TYR A 206 10.83 -7.75 -14.80
CA TYR A 206 11.95 -8.54 -15.29
C TYR A 206 12.03 -9.91 -14.61
N ASN A 207 11.88 -9.95 -13.28
CA ASN A 207 11.83 -11.20 -12.53
C ASN A 207 10.59 -12.06 -12.83
N SER A 208 9.53 -11.49 -13.42
CA SER A 208 8.36 -12.25 -13.89
C SER A 208 8.53 -12.86 -15.28
N ILE A 209 9.46 -12.34 -16.09
CA ILE A 209 9.64 -12.77 -17.49
C ILE A 209 10.97 -13.51 -17.73
N ASN A 210 11.98 -13.25 -16.90
CA ASN A 210 13.30 -13.84 -16.99
C ASN A 210 13.58 -14.67 -15.73
N ASN A 211 13.54 -15.99 -15.91
CA ASN A 211 14.30 -16.91 -15.08
C ASN A 211 14.48 -18.22 -15.84
N GLU A 212 15.74 -18.53 -16.16
CA GLU A 212 16.12 -19.81 -16.78
C GLU A 212 15.90 -21.01 -15.83
N GLU A 213 15.47 -20.79 -14.57
CA GLU A 213 15.27 -21.84 -13.55
C GLU A 213 14.09 -21.60 -12.56
N SER A 214 13.16 -20.66 -12.78
CA SER A 214 12.14 -20.37 -11.75
C SER A 214 10.95 -21.32 -11.75
N ASP A 215 10.63 -21.83 -10.57
CA ASP A 215 9.35 -22.47 -10.24
C ASP A 215 8.16 -21.57 -10.66
N ILE A 216 7.14 -22.17 -11.29
CA ILE A 216 5.87 -21.55 -11.70
C ILE A 216 5.24 -20.72 -10.56
N VAL A 217 5.47 -21.13 -9.30
CA VAL A 217 5.00 -20.41 -8.12
C VAL A 217 5.65 -19.03 -7.99
N VAL A 218 6.94 -18.90 -8.31
CA VAL A 218 7.72 -17.66 -8.22
C VAL A 218 7.30 -16.69 -9.33
N GLU A 219 7.16 -17.19 -10.55
CA GLU A 219 6.70 -16.40 -11.70
C GLU A 219 5.32 -15.79 -11.44
N ASN A 220 4.36 -16.61 -10.99
CA ASN A 220 3.01 -16.17 -10.64
C ASN A 220 2.99 -15.12 -9.53
N LYS A 221 3.93 -15.19 -8.58
CA LYS A 221 4.05 -14.20 -7.51
C LYS A 221 4.49 -12.84 -8.05
N PHE A 222 5.46 -12.79 -8.96
CA PHE A 222 5.92 -11.55 -9.57
C PHE A 222 4.87 -10.97 -10.53
N ARG A 223 4.20 -11.82 -11.31
CA ARG A 223 3.06 -11.42 -12.17
C ARG A 223 1.94 -10.77 -11.37
N LYS A 224 1.46 -11.44 -10.31
CA LYS A 224 0.43 -10.88 -9.41
C LYS A 224 0.84 -9.56 -8.76
N ARG A 225 2.13 -9.39 -8.50
CA ARG A 225 2.65 -8.13 -7.95
C ARG A 225 2.70 -7.03 -9.00
N LEU A 226 3.07 -7.35 -10.24
CA LEU A 226 3.01 -6.42 -11.37
C LEU A 226 1.58 -5.92 -11.59
N GLU A 227 0.63 -6.85 -11.64
CA GLU A 227 -0.81 -6.56 -11.77
C GLU A 227 -1.28 -5.64 -10.65
N PHE A 228 -0.97 -6.02 -9.41
CA PHE A 228 -1.30 -5.20 -8.23
C PHE A 228 -0.75 -3.78 -8.35
N LEU A 229 0.49 -3.58 -8.82
CA LEU A 229 1.05 -2.25 -8.96
C LEU A 229 0.28 -1.43 -10.01
N ILE A 230 0.04 -1.98 -11.20
CA ILE A 230 -0.67 -1.27 -12.28
C ILE A 230 -2.12 -0.93 -11.91
N GLU A 231 -2.84 -1.87 -11.30
CA GLU A 231 -4.25 -1.70 -10.91
C GLU A 231 -4.42 -0.63 -9.82
N ASN A 232 -3.44 -0.47 -8.94
CA ASN A 232 -3.53 0.41 -7.77
C ASN A 232 -2.78 1.74 -7.93
N CYS A 233 -2.02 1.92 -9.01
CA CYS A 233 -1.50 3.23 -9.43
C CYS A 233 -2.61 4.11 -9.99
N CYS A 234 -2.50 5.42 -9.76
CA CYS A 234 -3.37 6.42 -10.40
C CYS A 234 -3.14 6.46 -11.93
N PRO A 235 -4.11 6.95 -12.73
CA PRO A 235 -3.99 6.97 -14.18
C PRO A 235 -2.73 7.68 -14.70
N GLU A 236 -2.36 8.81 -14.09
CA GLU A 236 -1.17 9.58 -14.48
C GLU A 236 0.12 8.79 -14.30
N LEU A 237 0.28 8.10 -13.15
CA LEU A 237 1.45 7.27 -12.91
C LEU A 237 1.49 6.06 -13.84
N ARG A 238 0.35 5.40 -14.04
CA ARG A 238 0.21 4.25 -14.93
C ARG A 238 0.63 4.61 -16.35
N LYS A 239 0.11 5.73 -16.87
CA LYS A 239 0.45 6.26 -18.19
C LYS A 239 1.95 6.49 -18.35
N ARG A 240 2.59 7.11 -17.35
CA ARG A 240 4.04 7.39 -17.34
C ARG A 240 4.86 6.11 -17.28
N LEU A 241 4.51 5.17 -16.41
CA LEU A 241 5.21 3.90 -16.27
C LEU A 241 5.18 3.09 -17.57
N LEU A 242 4.02 2.97 -18.21
CA LEU A 242 3.89 2.20 -19.45
C LEU A 242 4.62 2.83 -20.65
N LYS A 243 4.78 4.17 -20.66
CA LYS A 243 5.55 4.91 -21.68
C LYS A 243 7.05 4.94 -21.42
N MET A 244 7.49 4.59 -20.22
CA MET A 244 8.87 4.82 -19.79
C MET A 244 9.87 4.04 -20.65
N GLU A 245 11.02 4.65 -20.90
CA GLU A 245 12.08 4.09 -21.76
C GLU A 245 11.57 3.63 -23.14
N ASN A 246 10.68 4.42 -23.77
CA ASN A 246 10.07 4.12 -25.07
C ASN A 246 9.27 2.80 -25.09
N PHE A 247 8.35 2.63 -24.14
CA PHE A 247 7.51 1.44 -24.01
C PHE A 247 8.28 0.15 -23.73
N ARG A 248 9.43 0.25 -23.03
CA ARG A 248 10.35 -0.88 -22.82
C ARG A 248 9.67 -2.14 -22.28
N ILE A 249 8.79 -2.01 -21.29
CA ILE A 249 8.11 -3.15 -20.68
C ILE A 249 7.15 -3.83 -21.67
N VAL A 250 6.47 -3.05 -22.52
CA VAL A 250 5.58 -3.59 -23.56
C VAL A 250 6.41 -4.29 -24.63
N SER A 251 7.53 -3.70 -25.05
CA SER A 251 8.42 -4.32 -26.04
C SER A 251 9.10 -5.58 -25.51
N ASP A 252 9.50 -5.61 -24.24
CA ASP A 252 10.12 -6.77 -23.63
C ASP A 252 9.08 -7.89 -23.47
N ALA A 253 7.85 -7.58 -23.04
CA ALA A 253 6.78 -8.57 -22.96
C ALA A 253 6.48 -9.20 -24.33
N PHE A 254 6.51 -8.41 -25.39
CA PHE A 254 6.39 -8.90 -26.77
C PHE A 254 7.59 -9.76 -27.18
N ARG A 255 8.82 -9.29 -26.92
CA ARG A 255 10.08 -9.94 -27.32
C ARG A 255 10.28 -11.31 -26.66
N TYR A 256 9.85 -11.45 -25.41
CA TYR A 256 9.95 -12.69 -24.64
C TYR A 256 8.68 -13.56 -24.70
N ASN A 257 7.75 -13.25 -25.60
CA ASN A 257 6.51 -14.01 -25.83
C ASN A 257 5.62 -14.19 -24.58
N GLN A 258 5.56 -13.16 -23.74
CA GLN A 258 4.82 -13.19 -22.46
C GLN A 258 3.36 -12.83 -22.68
N HIS A 259 2.58 -13.76 -23.24
CA HIS A 259 1.21 -13.52 -23.71
C HIS A 259 0.28 -12.86 -22.68
N GLU A 260 0.21 -13.41 -21.47
CA GLU A 260 -0.69 -12.89 -20.44
C GLU A 260 -0.27 -11.50 -19.95
N THR A 261 1.03 -11.32 -19.66
CA THR A 261 1.58 -10.03 -19.24
C THR A 261 1.41 -8.98 -20.34
N PHE A 262 1.63 -9.35 -21.61
CA PHE A 262 1.43 -8.45 -22.74
C PHE A 262 -0.03 -8.03 -22.86
N ALA A 263 -0.98 -8.98 -22.85
CA ALA A 263 -2.41 -8.68 -22.89
C ALA A 263 -2.83 -7.74 -21.75
N PHE A 264 -2.40 -8.03 -20.52
CA PHE A 264 -2.65 -7.20 -19.35
C PHE A 264 -2.13 -5.76 -19.52
N LEU A 265 -0.91 -5.59 -20.04
CA LEU A 265 -0.35 -4.26 -20.28
C LEU A 265 -1.15 -3.49 -21.35
N LEU A 266 -1.63 -4.17 -22.40
CA LEU A 266 -2.42 -3.56 -23.47
C LEU A 266 -3.80 -3.07 -23.00
N GLU A 267 -4.41 -3.75 -22.03
CA GLU A 267 -5.68 -3.31 -21.44
C GLU A 267 -5.55 -1.91 -20.80
N HIS A 268 -4.35 -1.60 -20.31
CA HIS A 268 -4.03 -0.42 -19.53
C HIS A 268 -3.38 0.72 -20.33
N LEU A 269 -3.17 0.56 -21.64
CA LEU A 269 -2.71 1.62 -22.53
C LEU A 269 -3.88 2.44 -23.09
N GLU A 270 -3.72 3.77 -23.14
CA GLU A 270 -4.66 4.65 -23.84
C GLU A 270 -4.43 4.60 -25.37
N GLY A 271 -5.40 5.11 -26.16
CA GLY A 271 -5.37 5.01 -27.62
C GLY A 271 -4.13 5.63 -28.29
N ASP A 272 -3.66 6.79 -27.81
CA ASP A 272 -2.42 7.40 -28.29
C ASP A 272 -1.19 6.53 -27.98
N GLN A 273 -1.20 5.89 -26.80
CA GLN A 273 -0.11 5.02 -26.36
C GLN A 273 -0.05 3.73 -27.17
N LEU A 274 -1.20 3.16 -27.53
CA LEU A 274 -1.27 1.96 -28.35
C LEU A 274 -0.72 2.19 -29.75
N ARG A 275 -1.06 3.33 -30.37
CA ARG A 275 -0.49 3.71 -31.68
C ARG A 275 1.03 3.81 -31.61
N ASN A 276 1.55 4.51 -30.61
CA ASN A 276 3.00 4.68 -30.45
C ASN A 276 3.71 3.36 -30.09
N ALA A 277 3.12 2.54 -29.22
CA ALA A 277 3.65 1.22 -28.87
C ALA A 277 3.70 0.31 -30.11
N ARG A 278 2.68 0.35 -30.97
CA ARG A 278 2.66 -0.40 -32.24
C ARG A 278 3.84 -0.06 -33.12
N GLU A 279 4.17 1.22 -33.30
CA GLU A 279 5.32 1.62 -34.11
C GLU A 279 6.64 1.04 -33.58
N VAL A 280 6.78 0.96 -32.25
CA VAL A 280 7.95 0.33 -31.61
C VAL A 280 7.97 -1.18 -31.86
N LEU A 281 6.82 -1.85 -31.72
CA LEU A 281 6.70 -3.30 -31.91
C LEU A 281 6.87 -3.73 -33.39
N ASP A 282 6.34 -2.96 -34.33
CA ASP A 282 6.47 -3.23 -35.77
C ASP A 282 7.97 -3.20 -36.19
N ARG A 283 8.79 -2.33 -35.58
CA ARG A 283 10.26 -2.33 -35.79
C ARG A 283 10.93 -3.60 -35.26
N ILE A 284 10.48 -4.13 -34.13
CA ILE A 284 11.01 -5.36 -33.54
C ILE A 284 10.63 -6.57 -34.38
N GLN A 285 9.38 -6.65 -34.85
CA GLN A 285 8.92 -7.77 -35.68
C GLN A 285 9.61 -7.79 -37.05
N GLY A 286 9.92 -6.64 -37.65
CA GLY A 286 10.69 -6.57 -38.89
C GLY A 286 12.05 -7.31 -38.83
N HIS A 287 12.52 -7.65 -37.61
CA HIS A 287 13.74 -8.42 -37.38
C HIS A 287 13.49 -9.90 -37.01
N ARG A 288 12.24 -10.32 -36.69
CA ARG A 288 11.86 -11.70 -36.30
C ARG A 288 10.42 -12.02 -36.73
N GLU A 289 10.26 -12.83 -37.78
CA GLU A 289 8.96 -13.40 -38.14
C GLU A 289 8.74 -14.74 -37.44
N ASP A 290 7.99 -14.72 -36.33
CA ASP A 290 7.56 -15.92 -35.61
C ASP A 290 6.03 -15.96 -35.47
N VAL A 291 5.45 -17.17 -35.44
CA VAL A 291 4.00 -17.42 -35.36
C VAL A 291 3.40 -16.82 -34.10
N ASP A 292 4.12 -16.90 -32.98
CA ASP A 292 3.65 -16.35 -31.70
C ASP A 292 3.71 -14.82 -31.66
N SER A 293 4.70 -14.21 -32.31
CA SER A 293 4.77 -12.76 -32.51
C SER A 293 3.58 -12.23 -33.32
N ASN A 294 3.12 -13.00 -34.32
CA ASN A 294 1.92 -12.66 -35.07
C ASN A 294 0.65 -12.66 -34.19
N ARG A 295 0.51 -13.64 -33.27
CA ARG A 295 -0.64 -13.70 -32.34
C ARG A 295 -0.69 -12.49 -31.40
N LEU A 296 0.45 -12.10 -30.84
CA LEU A 296 0.55 -10.90 -29.99
C LEU A 296 0.21 -9.62 -30.77
N ARG A 297 0.67 -9.51 -32.02
CA ARG A 297 0.30 -8.39 -32.88
C ARG A 297 -1.19 -8.34 -33.20
N TYR A 298 -1.83 -9.48 -33.45
CA TYR A 298 -3.28 -9.53 -33.61
C TYR A 298 -4.03 -9.06 -32.35
N ALA A 299 -3.54 -9.41 -31.16
CA ALA A 299 -4.12 -8.92 -29.90
C ALA A 299 -4.00 -7.39 -29.78
N LEU A 300 -2.85 -6.81 -30.14
CA LEU A 300 -2.64 -5.36 -30.20
C LEU A 300 -3.61 -4.67 -31.17
N LEU A 301 -3.72 -5.18 -32.40
CA LEU A 301 -4.59 -4.62 -33.42
C LEU A 301 -6.07 -4.68 -32.99
N ARG A 302 -6.50 -5.81 -32.42
CA ARG A 302 -7.84 -5.96 -31.87
C ARG A 302 -8.10 -4.94 -30.76
N ARG A 303 -7.16 -4.76 -29.83
CA ARG A 303 -7.31 -3.79 -28.74
C ARG A 303 -7.45 -2.37 -29.27
N GLN A 304 -6.66 -1.98 -30.27
CA GLN A 304 -6.75 -0.66 -30.89
C GLN A 304 -8.15 -0.40 -31.46
N GLN A 305 -8.73 -1.37 -32.16
CA GLN A 305 -10.10 -1.29 -32.72
C GLN A 305 -11.21 -1.19 -31.66
N THR A 306 -10.92 -1.47 -30.39
CA THR A 306 -11.92 -1.40 -29.29
C THR A 306 -11.86 -0.12 -28.48
N ILE A 307 -10.89 0.76 -28.73
CA ILE A 307 -10.71 2.04 -28.02
C ILE A 307 -11.00 3.23 -28.94
N ASP A 308 -10.69 3.09 -30.23
CA ASP A 308 -11.04 4.06 -31.27
C ASP A 308 -12.58 4.10 -31.47
#